data_AF-A0A356QC85-F1
#
_entry.id   AF-A0A356QC85-F1
#
_cell.length_a   1.000
_cell.length_b   1.000
_cell.length_c   1.000
_cell.angle_alpha   90.00
_cell.angle_beta   90.00
_cell.angle_gamma   90.00
#
_symmetry.space_group_name_H-M   'P 1'
#
loop_
_entity.id
_entity.type
_entity.pdbx_description
1 polymer ?
#
loop_
_entity_poly.entity_id
_entity_poly.type
_entity_poly.pdbx_seq_one_letter_code
_entity_poly.pdbx_strand_id
1 'polypeptide(L)' 'MKNFKKTTLVAALGTTLTLSAMGLSANEDPVKLGLMLPYSGTYTALGEAITNGLKLAIEQEGGQLGGRDVEYVE' A
#
# COMPACT_ATOMS: atom_id res chain seq x y z
N MET A 1 43.40 -19.76 -32.60
CA MET A 1 42.72 -18.47 -32.35
C MET A 1 41.26 -18.76 -32.01
N LYS A 2 40.96 -18.99 -30.74
CA LYS A 2 39.67 -19.50 -30.24
C LYS A 2 39.31 -18.62 -29.03
N ASN A 3 38.05 -18.14 -28.96
CA ASN A 3 37.31 -17.72 -27.75
C ASN A 3 36.69 -16.30 -27.71
N PHE A 4 36.82 -15.46 -28.74
CA PHE A 4 36.32 -14.07 -28.69
C PHE A 4 34.79 -13.86 -28.73
N LYS A 5 33.97 -14.90 -28.94
CA LYS A 5 32.49 -14.76 -29.06
C LYS A 5 31.71 -15.01 -27.76
N LYS A 6 32.33 -15.57 -26.71
CA LYS A 6 31.61 -15.94 -25.47
C LYS A 6 31.54 -14.82 -24.43
N THR A 7 32.35 -13.77 -24.59
CA THR A 7 32.45 -12.68 -23.60
C THR A 7 31.41 -11.57 -23.79
N THR A 8 30.82 -11.45 -24.98
CA THR A 8 29.86 -10.36 -25.27
C THR A 8 28.43 -10.65 -24.80
N LEU A 9 28.06 -11.92 -24.60
CA LEU A 9 26.71 -12.29 -24.16
C LEU A 9 26.47 -12.07 -22.65
N VAL A 10 27.53 -11.89 -21.86
CA VAL A 10 27.43 -11.67 -20.41
C VAL A 10 27.22 -10.19 -20.06
N ALA A 11 27.57 -9.26 -20.95
CA ALA A 11 27.44 -7.82 -20.71
C ALA A 11 26.01 -7.28 -20.86
N ALA A 12 25.13 -7.99 -21.58
CA ALA A 12 23.74 -7.57 -21.81
C ALA A 12 22.77 -7.98 -20.69
N LEU A 13 23.18 -8.86 -19.76
CA LEU A 13 22.38 -9.24 -18.58
C LEU A 13 22.67 -8.36 -17.35
N GLY A 14 23.73 -7.54 -17.37
CA GLY A 14 24.13 -6.72 -16.23
C GLY A 14 23.33 -5.42 -16.08
N THR A 15 22.75 -4.91 -17.18
CA THR A 15 22.09 -3.59 -17.21
C THR A 15 20.59 -3.61 -16.86
N THR A 16 19.96 -4.78 -16.75
CA THR A 16 18.56 -4.89 -16.30
C THR A 16 18.43 -5.02 -14.78
N LEU A 17 19.52 -5.30 -14.06
CA LEU A 17 19.47 -5.57 -12.62
C LEU A 17 19.63 -4.31 -11.75
N THR A 18 20.05 -3.19 -12.32
CA THR A 18 20.29 -1.95 -11.54
C THR A 18 19.05 -1.07 -11.37
N LEU A 19 17.96 -1.33 -12.11
CA LEU A 19 16.70 -0.58 -11.95
C LEU A 19 15.80 -1.17 -10.84
N SER A 20 15.99 -2.43 -10.47
CA SER A 20 15.24 -3.10 -9.40
C SER A 20 15.64 -2.66 -7.98
N ALA A 21 16.75 -1.93 -7.85
CA ALA A 21 17.27 -1.47 -6.56
C ALA A 21 16.77 -0.09 -6.14
N MET A 22 16.00 0.60 -6.99
CA MET A 22 15.26 1.80 -6.58
C MET A 22 13.94 1.35 -5.94
N GLY A 23 14.04 0.54 -4.88
CA GLY A 23 12.93 0.32 -3.98
C GLY A 23 12.58 1.67 -3.38
N LEU A 24 11.55 2.33 -3.92
CA LEU A 24 10.83 3.36 -3.20
C LEU A 24 10.49 2.72 -1.85
N SER A 25 11.10 3.21 -0.76
CA SER A 25 10.74 2.76 0.59
C SER A 25 9.26 3.04 0.76
N ALA A 26 8.42 2.04 0.48
CA ALA A 26 7.03 2.07 0.81
C ALA A 26 7.01 2.16 2.33
N ASN A 27 6.44 3.26 2.84
CA ASN A 27 6.16 3.33 4.27
C ASN A 27 5.13 2.23 4.55
N GLU A 28 5.58 1.16 5.20
CA GLU A 28 4.77 -0.02 5.52
C GLU A 28 3.87 0.21 6.74
N ASP A 29 3.98 1.37 7.40
CA ASP A 29 3.13 1.68 8.54
C ASP A 29 1.66 1.72 8.08
N PRO A 30 0.68 1.37 8.93
CA PRO A 30 -0.73 1.53 8.58
C PRO A 30 -1.11 2.99 8.31
N VAL A 31 -2.06 3.20 7.40
CA VAL A 31 -2.71 4.51 7.21
C VAL A 31 -3.66 4.74 8.40
N LYS A 32 -3.32 5.68 9.27
CA LYS A 32 -4.17 6.07 10.40
C LYS A 32 -5.29 6.98 9.93
N LEU A 33 -6.52 6.50 10.01
CA LEU A 33 -7.72 7.20 9.59
C LEU A 33 -8.47 7.71 10.83
N GLY A 34 -8.38 9.02 11.09
CA GLY A 34 -9.08 9.66 12.21
C GLY A 34 -10.55 9.95 11.90
N LEU A 35 -11.47 9.44 12.71
CA LEU A 35 -12.91 9.59 12.57
C LEU A 35 -13.46 10.47 13.69
N MET A 36 -13.60 11.77 13.42
CA MET A 36 -14.24 12.70 14.37
C MET A 36 -15.75 12.73 14.14
N LEU A 37 -16.44 11.76 14.72
CA LEU A 37 -17.89 11.60 14.60
C LEU A 37 -18.57 11.53 15.97
N PRO A 38 -19.90 11.76 16.06
CA PRO A 38 -20.63 11.58 17.30
C PRO A 38 -20.74 10.10 17.66
N TYR A 39 -20.00 9.67 18.68
CA TYR A 39 -20.12 8.32 19.27
C TYR A 39 -20.91 8.32 20.59
N SER A 40 -21.57 9.43 20.91
CA SER A 40 -22.46 9.54 22.07
C SER A 40 -23.59 10.56 21.85
N GLY A 41 -24.64 10.45 22.67
CA GLY A 41 -25.80 11.32 22.62
C GLY A 41 -26.77 11.02 21.47
N THR A 42 -27.61 11.99 21.12
CA THR A 42 -28.75 11.81 20.21
C THR A 42 -28.36 11.43 18.78
N TYR A 43 -27.12 11.73 18.36
CA TYR A 43 -26.64 11.49 16.99
C TYR A 43 -25.70 10.27 16.87
N THR A 44 -25.57 9.46 17.91
CA THR A 44 -24.70 8.25 17.93
C THR A 44 -24.94 7.34 16.73
N ALA A 45 -26.21 7.06 16.42
CA ALA A 45 -26.57 6.19 15.30
C ALA A 45 -26.05 6.69 13.94
N LEU A 46 -25.88 8.01 13.77
CA LEU A 46 -25.31 8.58 12.55
C LEU A 46 -23.80 8.35 12.49
N GLY A 47 -23.08 8.58 13.59
CA GLY A 47 -21.64 8.34 13.67
C GLY A 47 -21.28 6.87 13.45
N GLU A 48 -22.04 5.96 14.08
CA GLU A 48 -21.89 4.52 13.88
C GLU A 48 -22.19 4.11 12.44
N ALA A 49 -23.27 4.60 11.84
CA ALA A 49 -23.63 4.26 10.46
C ALA A 49 -22.56 4.73 9.46
N ILE A 50 -22.02 5.94 9.63
CA ILE A 50 -20.92 6.46 8.79
C ILE A 50 -19.67 5.59 8.96
N THR A 51 -19.29 5.28 10.19
CA THR A 51 -18.12 4.45 10.51
C THR A 51 -18.23 3.07 9.85
N ASN A 52 -19.38 2.43 9.98
CA ASN A 52 -19.63 1.11 9.41
C ASN A 52 -19.63 1.15 7.88
N GLY A 53 -20.25 2.16 7.27
CA GLY A 53 -20.25 2.34 5.82
C GLY A 53 -18.84 2.57 5.25
N LEU A 54 -18.01 3.34 5.95
CA LEU A 54 -16.61 3.57 5.59
C LEU A 54 -15.79 2.28 5.67
N LYS A 55 -15.89 1.53 6.78
CA LYS A 55 -15.19 0.25 6.95
C LYS A 55 -15.58 -0.75 5.86
N LEU A 56 -16.89 -0.85 5.57
CA LEU A 56 -17.40 -1.74 4.51
C LEU A 56 -16.86 -1.36 3.13
N ALA A 57 -16.83 -0.07 2.79
CA ALA A 57 -16.30 0.39 1.51
C ALA A 57 -14.81 0.06 1.35
N ILE A 58 -14.01 0.25 2.41
CA ILE A 58 -12.58 -0.09 2.40
C ILE A 58 -12.38 -1.60 2.29
N GLU A 59 -13.16 -2.40 3.02
CA GLU A 59 -13.11 -3.86 2.94
C GLU A 59 -13.42 -4.37 1.52
N GLN A 60 -14.44 -3.81 0.87
CA GLN A 60 -14.82 -4.15 -0.51
C GLN A 60 -13.70 -3.85 -1.52
N GLU A 61 -12.87 -2.85 -1.25
CA GLU A 61 -11.72 -2.46 -2.08
C GLU A 61 -10.41 -3.15 -1.64
N GLY A 62 -10.49 -4.27 -0.92
CA GLY A 62 -9.34 -5.09 -0.55
C GLY A 62 -8.71 -4.73 0.80
N GLY A 63 -9.38 -3.93 1.61
CA GLY A 63 -8.98 -3.64 3.00
C GLY A 63 -7.79 -2.70 3.16
N GLN A 64 -7.29 -2.12 2.06
CA GLN A 64 -6.07 -1.33 2.05
C GLN A 64 -6.24 0.00 1.32
N LEU A 65 -5.48 1.00 1.75
CA LEU A 65 -5.39 2.29 1.10
C LEU A 65 -3.98 2.47 0.56
N GLY A 66 -3.83 2.49 -0.77
CA GLY A 66 -2.53 2.61 -1.41
C GLY A 66 -1.58 1.44 -1.09
N GLY A 67 -2.13 0.22 -0.93
CA GLY A 67 -1.36 -0.98 -0.59
C GLY A 67 -0.93 -1.08 0.88
N ARG A 68 -1.49 -0.23 1.76
CA ARG A 68 -1.21 -0.20 3.19
C ARG A 68 -2.48 -0.52 3.98
N ASP A 69 -2.33 -1.25 5.08
CA ASP A 69 -3.42 -1.52 6.00
C ASP A 69 -3.96 -0.23 6.62
N VAL A 70 -5.22 -0.25 7.07
CA VAL A 70 -5.89 0.91 7.67
C VAL A 70 -6.03 0.73 9.18
N GLU A 71 -5.61 1.74 9.94
CA GLU A 71 -5.86 1.83 11.38
C GLU A 71 -6.92 2.90 11.64
N TYR A 72 -8.07 2.53 12.20
CA TYR A 72 -9.13 3.47 12.54
C TYR A 72 -8.89 4.07 13.93
N VAL A 73 -9.00 5.39 14.03
CA VAL A 73 -8.90 6.13 15.29
C VAL A 73 -10.21 6.89 15.49
N GLU A 74 -11.07 6.36 16.36
CA GLU A 74 -12.42 6.85 16.66
C GLU A 74 -12.46 7.68 17.95
#